data_AF-A0A957V0T4-F1
#
_entry.id   AF-A0A957V0T4-F1
#
_cell.length_a   1.000
_cell.length_b   1.000
_cell.length_c   1.000
_cell.angle_alpha   90.00
_cell.angle_beta   90.00
_cell.angle_gamma   90.00
#
_symmetry.space_group_name_H-M   'P 1'
#
loop_
_entity.id
_entity.type
_entity.pdbx_description
1 polymer ?
#
loop_
_entity_poly.entity_id
_entity_poly.type
_entity_poly.pdbx_seq_one_letter_code
_entity_poly.pdbx_strand_id
1 'polypeptide(L)'
;PEVTDPSLRMALSVLGYAVIGTQASPLRKALVDSGLGEDVSGGLSGYVRQPTFSVTMKGIAGSDAPKVEALIVETLEQLAADGIDPDMIEAALNSIEFSLRENNTGSFPRGLSLYMRALQNWNYRRDPLQPLRYELPLAVVKRRLAEDPGFLGRLIRTYLLDNTHRLTVVAEPDPAHNDRLAAEEREKLDAAKAAMTPEEIQAIIANTAALKARQQRADTAEDLARLPSLKLADLDRTNKTIPIAVSDMADGTLLYHDLFTNGILYMNLGFNLGAVPQELLPYVPFFGRALQEMGTTGEDYVKFSQRIDRKTGGVWNSTYLSEVRGQEGPAARFFVSSKATVAQVPDLLDILHDMLLTVKLDDRDRFRQIVLKS
;
A
#
# COMPACT_ATOMS: atom_id res chain seq x y z
N PRO A 1 10.68 -17.11 -13.88
CA PRO A 1 10.04 -17.74 -15.06
C PRO A 1 8.68 -17.07 -15.35
N GLU A 2 8.06 -17.33 -16.51
CA GLU A 2 6.66 -16.94 -16.73
C GLU A 2 5.73 -17.77 -15.84
N VAL A 3 4.72 -17.13 -15.26
CA VAL A 3 3.70 -17.78 -14.42
C VAL A 3 2.33 -17.57 -15.05
N THR A 4 1.86 -18.59 -15.77
CA THR A 4 0.58 -18.59 -16.50
C THR A 4 -0.55 -19.34 -15.79
N ASP A 5 -0.21 -20.26 -14.87
CA ASP A 5 -1.20 -20.89 -13.98
C ASP A 5 -1.68 -19.85 -12.95
N PRO A 6 -2.98 -19.50 -12.95
CA PRO A 6 -3.52 -18.52 -12.01
C PRO A 6 -3.44 -19.02 -10.55
N SER A 7 -3.46 -20.33 -10.31
CA SER A 7 -3.34 -20.90 -8.96
C SER A 7 -1.93 -20.74 -8.41
N LEU A 8 -0.91 -21.00 -9.24
CA LEU A 8 0.48 -20.71 -8.89
C LEU A 8 0.71 -19.21 -8.68
N ARG A 9 0.14 -18.34 -9.53
CA ARG A 9 0.23 -16.89 -9.32
C ARG A 9 -0.38 -16.47 -7.98
N MET A 10 -1.56 -16.99 -7.64
CA MET A 10 -2.20 -16.76 -6.36
C MET A 10 -1.34 -17.28 -5.20
N ALA A 11 -0.75 -18.47 -5.32
CA ALA A 11 0.14 -19.03 -4.29
C ALA A 11 1.38 -18.14 -4.05
N LEU A 12 1.98 -17.61 -5.12
CA LEU A 12 3.09 -16.68 -5.01
C LEU A 12 2.67 -15.34 -4.39
N SER A 13 1.45 -14.85 -4.65
CA SER A 13 0.91 -13.66 -3.98
C SER A 13 0.72 -13.89 -2.47
N VAL A 14 0.16 -15.05 -2.09
CA VAL A 14 0.06 -15.47 -0.67
C VAL A 14 1.45 -15.56 -0.05
N LEU A 15 2.43 -16.17 -0.73
CA LEU A 15 3.81 -16.25 -0.27
C LEU A 15 4.41 -14.85 -0.06
N GLY A 16 4.27 -13.96 -1.03
CA GLY A 16 4.81 -12.59 -0.95
C GLY A 16 4.23 -11.80 0.23
N TYR A 17 2.92 -11.89 0.45
CA TYR A 17 2.29 -11.26 1.61
C TYR A 17 2.78 -11.90 2.92
N ALA A 18 2.77 -13.23 3.01
CA ALA A 18 3.17 -13.94 4.22
C ALA A 18 4.61 -13.63 4.61
N VAL A 19 5.54 -13.60 3.65
CA VAL A 19 6.99 -13.43 3.89
C VAL A 19 7.38 -11.99 4.20
N ILE A 20 6.83 -10.97 3.52
CA ILE A 20 7.27 -9.56 3.69
C ILE A 20 6.15 -8.51 3.71
N GLY A 21 4.89 -8.89 3.50
CA GLY A 21 3.78 -7.95 3.28
C GLY A 21 3.40 -7.07 4.48
N THR A 22 3.71 -7.50 5.71
CA THR A 22 3.25 -6.87 6.95
C THR A 22 4.40 -6.71 7.94
N GLN A 23 4.19 -5.96 9.03
CA GLN A 23 5.18 -5.84 10.11
C GLN A 23 5.42 -7.17 10.85
N ALA A 24 4.42 -8.05 10.86
CA ALA A 24 4.50 -9.38 11.46
C ALA A 24 5.16 -10.42 10.52
N SER A 25 5.30 -10.09 9.23
CA SER A 25 5.89 -11.00 8.25
C SER A 25 7.36 -11.28 8.57
N PRO A 26 7.80 -12.56 8.57
CA PRO A 26 9.05 -12.98 9.18
C PRO A 26 10.30 -12.38 8.51
N LEU A 27 10.33 -12.25 7.18
CA LEU A 27 11.47 -11.61 6.50
C LEU A 27 11.54 -10.11 6.81
N ARG A 28 10.39 -9.43 6.83
CA ARG A 28 10.34 -8.02 7.21
C ARG A 28 10.80 -7.82 8.65
N LYS A 29 10.29 -8.66 9.57
CA LYS A 29 10.65 -8.65 10.98
C LYS A 29 12.15 -8.87 11.18
N ALA A 30 12.73 -9.90 10.56
CA ALA A 30 14.17 -10.17 10.65
C ALA A 30 15.02 -8.97 10.20
N LEU A 31 14.64 -8.33 9.10
CA LEU A 31 15.34 -7.14 8.58
C LEU A 31 15.19 -5.94 9.51
N VAL A 32 13.99 -5.67 10.02
CA VAL A 32 13.76 -4.55 10.96
C VAL A 32 14.49 -4.77 12.28
N ASP A 33 14.40 -5.97 12.84
CA ASP A 33 15.02 -6.31 14.13
C ASP A 33 16.55 -6.36 14.05
N SER A 34 17.12 -6.52 12.86
CA SER A 34 18.58 -6.48 12.66
C SER A 34 19.21 -5.12 12.96
N GLY A 35 18.43 -4.04 12.87
CA GLY A 35 18.93 -2.67 13.02
C GLY A 35 19.92 -2.23 11.92
N LEU A 36 20.04 -2.98 10.81
CA LEU A 36 20.97 -2.68 9.72
C LEU A 36 20.53 -1.50 8.83
N GLY A 37 19.30 -1.03 8.98
CA GLY A 37 18.73 0.06 8.19
C GLY A 37 17.44 0.59 8.79
N GLU A 38 16.85 1.59 8.14
CA GLU A 38 15.76 2.41 8.66
C GLU A 38 14.38 1.95 8.19
N ASP A 39 14.28 1.47 6.96
CA ASP A 39 13.01 1.04 6.37
C ASP A 39 13.18 -0.19 5.48
N VAL A 40 12.14 -1.02 5.44
CA VAL A 40 12.07 -2.27 4.67
C VAL A 40 10.78 -2.28 3.86
N SER A 41 10.94 -2.47 2.56
CA SER A 41 9.85 -2.63 1.60
C SER A 41 10.13 -3.79 0.67
N GLY A 42 9.10 -4.32 0.02
CA GLY A 42 9.25 -5.42 -0.90
C GLY A 42 7.95 -6.14 -1.17
N GLY A 43 8.05 -7.25 -1.90
CA GLY A 43 6.93 -8.10 -2.23
C GLY A 43 6.99 -8.62 -3.66
N LEU A 44 5.91 -9.31 -4.04
CA LEU A 44 5.73 -9.84 -5.39
C LEU A 44 5.04 -8.79 -6.28
N SER A 45 5.62 -8.54 -7.44
CA SER A 45 5.03 -7.73 -8.51
C SER A 45 4.70 -8.61 -9.72
N GLY A 46 3.47 -8.48 -10.22
CA GLY A 46 2.98 -9.18 -11.41
C GLY A 46 2.63 -8.25 -12.58
N TYR A 47 3.11 -7.00 -12.56
CA TYR A 47 2.73 -5.98 -13.55
C TYR A 47 3.40 -6.14 -14.92
N VAL A 48 4.45 -6.95 -14.99
CA VAL A 48 5.17 -7.27 -16.23
C VAL A 48 5.03 -8.76 -16.55
N ARG A 49 5.49 -9.17 -17.74
CA ARG A 49 5.32 -10.51 -18.30
C ARG A 49 5.70 -11.66 -17.35
N GLN A 50 6.79 -11.47 -16.62
CA GLN A 50 7.32 -12.40 -15.63
C GLN A 50 7.28 -11.73 -14.26
N PRO A 51 6.68 -12.35 -13.24
CA PRO A 51 6.61 -11.74 -11.93
C PRO A 51 8.02 -11.58 -11.32
N THR A 52 8.19 -10.50 -10.55
CA THR A 52 9.43 -10.21 -9.81
C THR A 52 9.13 -10.22 -8.32
N PHE A 53 10.06 -10.73 -7.53
CA PHE A 53 10.05 -10.57 -6.09
C PHE A 53 11.24 -9.68 -5.72
N SER A 54 11.01 -8.63 -4.94
CA SER A 54 12.05 -7.71 -4.52
C SER A 54 11.98 -7.46 -3.02
N VAL A 55 13.14 -7.27 -2.43
CA VAL A 55 13.32 -6.83 -1.04
C VAL A 55 14.24 -5.62 -1.10
N THR A 56 13.87 -4.55 -0.42
CA THR A 56 14.61 -3.29 -0.41
C THR A 56 14.72 -2.79 1.02
N MET A 57 15.95 -2.57 1.46
CA MET A 57 16.26 -1.94 2.74
C MET A 57 16.91 -0.58 2.47
N LYS A 58 16.44 0.46 3.16
CA LYS A 58 16.95 1.84 3.04
C LYS A 58 17.66 2.25 4.32
N GLY A 59 18.52 3.26 4.23
CA GLY A 59 19.26 3.78 5.39
C GLY A 59 20.34 2.83 5.91
N ILE A 60 20.85 1.94 5.05
CA ILE A 60 21.93 1.01 5.41
C ILE A 60 23.29 1.72 5.33
N ALA A 61 24.24 1.33 6.17
CA ALA A 61 25.63 1.66 5.91
C ALA A 61 26.11 0.89 4.66
N GLY A 62 26.86 1.53 3.75
CA GLY A 62 27.32 0.88 2.51
C GLY A 62 28.12 -0.41 2.77
N SER A 63 28.90 -0.44 3.86
CA SER A 63 29.65 -1.62 4.31
C SER A 63 28.78 -2.78 4.77
N ASP A 64 27.50 -2.55 5.09
CA ASP A 64 26.57 -3.56 5.58
C ASP A 64 25.72 -4.19 4.47
N ALA A 65 25.85 -3.75 3.21
CA ALA A 65 25.11 -4.33 2.09
C ALA A 65 25.27 -5.87 1.98
N PRO A 66 26.47 -6.47 2.14
CA PRO A 66 26.61 -7.93 2.15
C PRO A 66 25.91 -8.60 3.34
N LYS A 67 25.84 -7.93 4.50
CA LYS A 67 25.15 -8.46 5.69
C LYS A 67 23.64 -8.49 5.48
N VAL A 68 23.09 -7.46 4.84
CA VAL A 68 21.66 -7.40 4.48
C VAL A 68 21.32 -8.52 3.49
N GLU A 69 22.14 -8.72 2.45
CA GLU A 69 21.93 -9.80 1.49
C GLU A 69 21.99 -11.18 2.16
N ALA A 70 23.00 -11.42 3.01
CA ALA A 70 23.12 -12.66 3.78
C ALA A 70 21.89 -12.91 4.64
N LEU A 71 21.44 -11.90 5.41
CA LEU A 71 20.26 -12.01 6.27
C LEU A 71 18.99 -12.34 5.48
N ILE A 72 18.80 -11.76 4.28
CA ILE A 72 17.67 -12.10 3.41
C ILE A 72 17.72 -13.58 3.02
N VAL A 73 18.87 -14.06 2.57
CA VAL A 73 19.04 -15.44 2.12
C VAL A 73 18.86 -16.41 3.29
N GLU A 74 19.54 -16.18 4.41
CA GLU A 74 19.44 -17.02 5.62
C GLU A 74 17.99 -17.11 6.12
N THR A 75 17.27 -15.99 6.16
CA THR A 75 15.87 -15.98 6.57
C THR A 75 14.99 -16.76 5.61
N LEU A 76 15.22 -16.64 4.29
CA LEU A 76 14.49 -17.42 3.29
C LEU A 76 14.82 -18.91 3.37
N GLU A 77 16.07 -19.28 3.64
CA GLU A 77 16.48 -20.68 3.88
C GLU A 77 15.77 -21.27 5.08
N GLN A 78 15.72 -20.53 6.19
CA GLN A 78 15.01 -20.95 7.39
C GLN A 78 13.50 -21.14 7.11
N LEU A 79 12.86 -20.17 6.46
CA LEU A 79 11.44 -20.29 6.10
C LEU A 79 11.16 -21.43 5.11
N ALA A 80 12.12 -21.76 4.25
CA ALA A 80 11.99 -22.88 3.33
C ALA A 80 12.14 -24.25 4.02
N ALA A 81 12.92 -24.33 5.11
CA ALA A 81 13.16 -25.55 5.87
C ALA A 81 12.12 -25.78 6.96
N ASP A 82 11.86 -24.76 7.78
CA ASP A 82 11.03 -24.84 8.98
C ASP A 82 9.55 -24.54 8.69
N GLY A 83 9.27 -23.87 7.56
CA GLY A 83 7.94 -23.41 7.18
C GLY A 83 7.62 -22.00 7.68
N ILE A 84 6.42 -21.53 7.36
CA ILE A 84 5.90 -20.22 7.78
C ILE A 84 4.85 -20.46 8.89
N ASP A 85 4.83 -19.59 9.91
CA ASP A 85 3.82 -19.61 10.97
C ASP A 85 2.40 -19.75 10.36
N PRO A 86 1.62 -20.79 10.74
CA PRO A 86 0.27 -20.99 10.24
C PRO A 86 -0.64 -19.76 10.40
N ASP A 87 -0.47 -18.99 11.49
CA ASP A 87 -1.25 -17.76 11.71
C ASP A 87 -0.90 -16.68 10.67
N MET A 88 0.37 -16.60 10.23
CA MET A 88 0.77 -15.72 9.11
C MET A 88 0.20 -16.17 7.77
N ILE A 89 0.09 -17.48 7.55
CA ILE A 89 -0.51 -18.02 6.32
C ILE A 89 -2.01 -17.71 6.29
N GLU A 90 -2.72 -17.90 7.40
CA GLU A 90 -4.13 -17.56 7.54
C GLU A 90 -4.35 -16.04 7.35
N ALA A 91 -3.50 -15.20 7.94
CA ALA A 91 -3.51 -13.75 7.76
C ALA A 91 -3.36 -13.37 6.27
N ALA A 92 -2.39 -13.95 5.57
CA ALA A 92 -2.15 -13.69 4.16
C ALA A 92 -3.35 -14.07 3.28
N LEU A 93 -3.96 -15.23 3.55
CA LEU A 93 -5.14 -15.69 2.82
C LEU A 93 -6.33 -14.76 3.06
N ASN A 94 -6.63 -14.42 4.31
CA ASN A 94 -7.74 -13.55 4.65
C ASN A 94 -7.56 -12.15 4.05
N SER A 95 -6.38 -11.54 4.17
CA SER A 95 -6.10 -10.21 3.59
C SER A 95 -6.27 -10.17 2.08
N ILE A 96 -5.76 -11.18 1.36
CA ILE A 96 -5.89 -11.27 -0.10
C ILE A 96 -7.35 -11.49 -0.50
N GLU A 97 -8.04 -12.43 0.14
CA GLU A 97 -9.45 -12.72 -0.12
C GLU A 97 -10.34 -11.51 0.17
N PHE A 98 -10.12 -10.84 1.30
CA PHE A 98 -10.84 -9.64 1.69
C PHE A 98 -10.64 -8.54 0.64
N SER A 99 -9.40 -8.26 0.23
CA SER A 99 -9.10 -7.25 -0.79
C SER A 99 -9.80 -7.54 -2.13
N LEU A 100 -9.79 -8.80 -2.55
CA LEU A 100 -10.45 -9.24 -3.79
C LEU A 100 -11.98 -9.12 -3.72
N ARG A 101 -12.57 -9.45 -2.57
CA ARG A 101 -14.02 -9.37 -2.32
C ARG A 101 -14.50 -7.94 -2.15
N GLU A 102 -13.76 -7.12 -1.41
CA GLU A 102 -14.06 -5.71 -1.19
C GLU A 102 -13.97 -4.94 -2.51
N ASN A 103 -12.92 -5.22 -3.29
CA ASN A 103 -12.59 -4.55 -4.54
C ASN A 103 -12.76 -3.02 -4.43
N ASN A 104 -12.33 -2.49 -3.28
CA ASN A 104 -12.40 -1.07 -2.97
C ASN A 104 -11.23 -0.37 -3.63
N THR A 105 -11.56 0.51 -4.56
CA THR A 105 -10.60 1.27 -5.37
C THR A 105 -10.60 2.75 -5.00
N GLY A 106 -11.28 3.11 -3.90
CA GLY A 106 -11.43 4.50 -3.46
C GLY A 106 -12.10 5.35 -4.55
N SER A 107 -11.46 6.46 -4.90
CA SER A 107 -11.90 7.33 -6.00
C SER A 107 -11.51 6.80 -7.39
N PHE A 108 -10.62 5.80 -7.46
CA PHE A 108 -10.19 5.22 -8.72
C PHE A 108 -11.32 4.35 -9.31
N PRO A 109 -11.71 4.53 -10.58
CA PRO A 109 -12.84 3.78 -11.13
C PRO A 109 -12.61 2.26 -11.13
N ARG A 110 -13.57 1.50 -10.57
CA ARG A 110 -13.52 0.02 -10.59
C ARG A 110 -13.33 -0.55 -12.00
N GLY A 111 -14.00 0.02 -13.01
CA GLY A 111 -13.85 -0.41 -14.40
C GLY A 111 -12.41 -0.25 -14.91
N LEU A 112 -11.73 0.85 -14.54
CA LEU A 112 -10.33 1.08 -14.89
C LEU A 112 -9.41 0.11 -14.14
N SER A 113 -9.69 -0.19 -12.87
CA SER A 113 -8.95 -1.21 -12.11
C SER A 113 -9.05 -2.60 -12.76
N LEU A 114 -10.27 -3.02 -13.16
CA LEU A 114 -10.49 -4.28 -13.86
C LEU A 114 -9.79 -4.30 -15.23
N TYR A 115 -9.84 -3.19 -15.97
CA TYR A 115 -9.10 -3.05 -17.23
C TYR A 115 -7.59 -3.22 -17.02
N MET A 116 -7.00 -2.56 -16.02
CA MET A 116 -5.57 -2.70 -15.70
C MET A 116 -5.20 -4.14 -15.30
N ARG A 117 -6.07 -4.85 -14.56
CA ARG A 117 -5.87 -6.28 -14.24
C ARG A 117 -5.92 -7.14 -15.51
N ALA A 118 -6.83 -6.87 -16.42
CA ALA A 118 -6.93 -7.57 -17.70
C ALA A 118 -5.68 -7.37 -18.57
N LEU A 119 -5.11 -6.16 -18.57
CA LEU A 119 -3.88 -5.83 -19.33
C LEU A 119 -2.68 -6.68 -18.95
N GLN A 120 -2.60 -7.19 -17.71
CA GLN A 120 -1.52 -8.09 -17.26
C GLN A 120 -1.40 -9.34 -18.14
N ASN A 121 -2.51 -9.81 -18.72
CA ASN A 121 -2.53 -10.92 -19.65
C ASN A 121 -2.68 -10.43 -21.10
N TRP A 122 -3.53 -9.43 -21.34
CA TRP A 122 -3.86 -8.99 -22.69
C TRP A 122 -2.64 -8.45 -23.45
N ASN A 123 -1.76 -7.69 -22.78
CA ASN A 123 -0.51 -7.17 -23.37
C ASN A 123 0.41 -8.28 -23.90
N TYR A 124 0.24 -9.51 -23.41
CA TYR A 124 1.05 -10.66 -23.80
C TYR A 124 0.24 -11.71 -24.57
N ARG A 125 -0.88 -11.29 -25.20
CA ARG A 125 -1.75 -12.14 -26.04
C ARG A 125 -2.34 -13.35 -25.31
N ARG A 126 -2.64 -13.19 -24.01
CA ARG A 126 -3.31 -14.20 -23.16
C ARG A 126 -4.74 -13.80 -22.85
N ASP A 127 -5.52 -14.71 -22.25
CA ASP A 127 -6.92 -14.45 -21.86
C ASP A 127 -7.00 -13.26 -20.88
N PRO A 128 -7.65 -12.13 -21.27
CA PRO A 128 -7.78 -10.94 -20.45
C PRO A 128 -8.73 -11.13 -19.25
N LEU A 129 -9.61 -12.14 -19.28
CA LEU A 129 -10.58 -12.39 -18.21
C LEU A 129 -10.03 -13.30 -17.11
N GLN A 130 -9.00 -14.10 -17.42
CA GLN A 130 -8.38 -15.02 -16.46
C GLN A 130 -7.93 -14.32 -15.15
N PRO A 131 -7.24 -13.15 -15.17
CA PRO A 131 -6.81 -12.46 -13.95
C PRO A 131 -7.98 -11.92 -13.10
N LEU A 132 -9.17 -11.80 -13.67
CA LEU A 132 -10.36 -11.32 -12.98
C LEU A 132 -11.06 -12.44 -12.18
N ARG A 133 -10.77 -13.70 -12.48
CA ARG A 133 -11.36 -14.89 -11.85
C ARG A 133 -10.45 -15.40 -10.73
N TYR A 134 -10.73 -15.02 -9.49
CA TYR A 134 -9.87 -15.38 -8.35
C TYR A 134 -10.39 -16.52 -7.47
N GLU A 135 -11.70 -16.80 -7.48
CA GLU A 135 -12.35 -17.79 -6.60
C GLU A 135 -11.73 -19.20 -6.72
N LEU A 136 -11.66 -19.72 -7.95
CA LEU A 136 -11.10 -21.05 -8.20
C LEU A 136 -9.59 -21.12 -7.85
N PRO A 137 -8.73 -20.20 -8.33
CA PRO A 137 -7.33 -20.14 -7.90
C PRO A 137 -7.16 -20.09 -6.39
N LEU A 138 -7.95 -19.26 -5.69
CA LEU A 138 -7.89 -19.14 -4.24
C LEU A 138 -8.29 -20.45 -3.54
N ALA A 139 -9.37 -21.10 -3.99
CA ALA A 139 -9.79 -22.40 -3.44
C ALA A 139 -8.73 -23.49 -3.64
N VAL A 140 -8.06 -23.52 -4.79
CA VAL A 140 -6.94 -24.44 -5.06
C VAL A 140 -5.79 -24.19 -4.09
N VAL A 141 -5.42 -22.92 -3.86
CA VAL A 141 -4.34 -22.57 -2.92
C VAL A 141 -4.71 -22.94 -1.48
N LYS A 142 -5.93 -22.64 -1.03
CA LYS A 142 -6.43 -23.03 0.31
C LYS A 142 -6.33 -24.54 0.52
N ARG A 143 -6.76 -25.34 -0.47
CA ARG A 143 -6.66 -26.80 -0.39
C ARG A 143 -5.21 -27.28 -0.32
N ARG A 144 -4.31 -26.76 -1.16
CA ARG A 144 -2.88 -27.14 -1.14
C ARG A 144 -2.22 -26.83 0.19
N LEU A 145 -2.55 -25.69 0.80
CA LEU A 145 -2.03 -25.31 2.11
C LEU A 145 -2.53 -26.22 3.23
N ALA A 146 -3.78 -26.67 3.15
CA ALA A 146 -4.35 -27.61 4.12
C ALA A 146 -3.79 -29.04 3.97
N GLU A 147 -3.49 -29.47 2.74
CA GLU A 147 -2.99 -30.82 2.44
C GLU A 147 -1.47 -30.96 2.63
N ASP A 148 -0.71 -29.88 2.47
CA ASP A 148 0.76 -29.93 2.41
C ASP A 148 1.39 -28.70 3.10
N PRO A 149 1.76 -28.83 4.39
CA PRO A 149 2.43 -27.76 5.15
C PRO A 149 3.76 -27.27 4.51
N GLY A 150 4.44 -28.12 3.74
CA GLY A 150 5.68 -27.80 3.05
C GLY A 150 5.50 -27.07 1.71
N PHE A 151 4.26 -26.81 1.28
CA PHE A 151 3.98 -26.20 -0.02
C PHE A 151 4.66 -24.85 -0.22
N LEU A 152 4.52 -23.92 0.72
CA LEU A 152 5.15 -22.59 0.60
C LEU A 152 6.68 -22.67 0.70
N GLY A 153 7.23 -23.53 1.55
CA GLY A 153 8.67 -23.71 1.67
C GLY A 153 9.32 -24.18 0.36
N ARG A 154 8.65 -25.07 -0.38
CA ARG A 154 9.09 -25.47 -1.74
C ARG A 154 9.00 -24.32 -2.74
N LEU A 155 7.98 -23.46 -2.66
CA LEU A 155 7.90 -22.27 -3.52
C LEU A 155 9.05 -21.28 -3.23
N ILE A 156 9.41 -21.06 -1.96
CA ILE A 156 10.56 -20.24 -1.58
C ILE A 156 11.83 -20.83 -2.21
N ARG A 157 12.04 -22.13 -2.03
CA ARG A 157 13.22 -22.82 -2.57
C ARG A 157 13.31 -22.69 -4.09
N THR A 158 12.26 -23.06 -4.81
CA THR A 158 12.24 -23.07 -6.28
C THR A 158 12.32 -21.67 -6.90
N TYR A 159 11.57 -20.68 -6.39
CA TYR A 159 11.42 -19.39 -7.07
C TYR A 159 12.35 -18.29 -6.53
N LEU A 160 12.87 -18.42 -5.31
CA LEU A 160 13.70 -17.40 -4.66
C LEU A 160 15.14 -17.89 -4.43
N LEU A 161 15.34 -19.03 -3.75
CA LEU A 161 16.67 -19.51 -3.37
C LEU A 161 17.45 -20.13 -4.54
N ASP A 162 16.86 -21.12 -5.21
CA ASP A 162 17.48 -21.87 -6.32
C ASP A 162 17.45 -21.06 -7.64
N ASN A 163 16.73 -19.95 -7.66
CA ASN A 163 16.61 -19.10 -8.83
C ASN A 163 17.86 -18.24 -9.02
N THR A 164 18.68 -18.61 -10.00
CA THR A 164 19.92 -17.90 -10.36
C THR A 164 19.67 -16.55 -11.07
N HIS A 165 18.44 -16.26 -11.49
CA HIS A 165 18.07 -14.98 -12.07
C HIS A 165 17.80 -13.94 -10.96
N ARG A 166 18.88 -13.55 -10.27
CA ARG A 166 18.88 -12.65 -9.11
C ARG A 166 19.83 -11.49 -9.34
N LEU A 167 19.42 -10.30 -8.92
CA LEU A 167 20.21 -9.07 -9.00
C LEU A 167 20.24 -8.40 -7.63
N THR A 168 21.44 -8.05 -7.17
CA THR A 168 21.66 -7.21 -5.99
C THR A 168 22.08 -5.83 -6.45
N VAL A 169 21.36 -4.79 -5.99
CA VAL A 169 21.66 -3.40 -6.32
C VAL A 169 21.94 -2.64 -5.03
N VAL A 170 23.12 -2.03 -4.96
CA VAL A 170 23.49 -1.11 -3.87
C VAL A 170 23.51 0.30 -4.44
N ALA A 171 22.70 1.18 -3.88
CA ALA A 171 22.63 2.58 -4.27
C ALA A 171 23.21 3.45 -3.15
N GLU A 172 24.31 4.13 -3.44
CA GLU A 172 25.00 5.00 -2.48
C GLU A 172 24.70 6.47 -2.81
N PRO A 173 24.44 7.32 -1.81
CA PRO A 173 24.25 8.75 -2.03
C PRO A 173 25.57 9.37 -2.48
N ASP A 174 25.56 10.00 -3.66
CA ASP A 174 26.69 10.77 -4.19
C ASP A 174 26.31 12.26 -4.26
N PRO A 175 26.85 13.10 -3.35
CA PRO A 175 26.56 14.53 -3.32
C PRO A 175 26.90 15.29 -4.61
N ALA A 176 27.83 14.78 -5.42
CA ALA A 176 28.27 15.39 -6.66
C ALA A 176 27.54 14.86 -7.90
N HIS A 177 26.64 13.89 -7.74
CA HIS A 177 25.97 13.23 -8.88
C HIS A 177 25.22 14.22 -9.79
N ASN A 178 24.43 15.11 -9.19
CA ASN A 178 23.64 16.10 -9.93
C ASN A 178 24.53 17.13 -10.65
N ASP A 179 25.63 17.55 -10.01
CA ASP A 179 26.58 18.49 -10.63
C ASP A 179 27.26 17.86 -11.85
N ARG A 180 27.65 16.57 -11.77
CA ARG A 180 28.20 15.85 -12.93
C ARG A 180 27.16 15.72 -14.05
N LEU A 181 25.92 15.34 -13.75
CA LEU A 181 24.86 15.25 -14.77
C LEU A 181 24.61 16.60 -15.45
N ALA A 182 24.61 17.69 -14.67
CA ALA A 182 24.44 19.04 -15.22
C ALA A 182 25.63 19.48 -16.09
N ALA A 183 26.86 19.11 -15.70
CA ALA A 183 28.05 19.36 -16.50
C ALA A 183 28.03 18.55 -17.82
N GLU A 184 27.70 17.25 -17.77
CA GLU A 184 27.56 16.41 -18.97
C GLU A 184 26.47 16.93 -19.91
N GLU A 185 25.33 17.40 -19.36
CA GLU A 185 24.28 18.03 -20.15
C GLU A 185 24.77 19.34 -20.78
N ARG A 186 25.46 20.19 -20.02
CA ARG A 186 26.05 21.44 -20.51
C ARG A 186 27.02 21.18 -21.66
N GLU A 187 27.92 20.23 -21.50
CA GLU A 187 28.88 19.85 -22.55
C GLU A 187 28.18 19.38 -23.82
N LYS A 188 27.14 18.55 -23.70
CA LYS A 188 26.32 18.11 -24.85
C LYS A 188 25.64 19.30 -25.54
N LEU A 189 25.10 20.25 -24.77
CA LEU A 189 24.46 21.45 -25.32
C LEU A 189 25.46 22.39 -25.99
N ASP A 190 26.63 22.58 -25.39
CA ASP A 190 27.68 23.45 -25.93
C ASP A 190 28.28 22.84 -27.20
N ALA A 191 28.51 21.52 -27.23
CA ALA A 191 28.94 20.80 -28.43
C ALA A 191 27.89 20.86 -29.54
N ALA A 192 26.61 20.65 -29.20
CA ALA A 192 25.51 20.76 -30.18
C ALA A 192 25.43 22.17 -30.76
N LYS A 193 25.58 23.22 -29.93
CA LYS A 193 25.60 24.61 -30.38
C LYS A 193 26.84 24.93 -31.23
N ALA A 194 28.01 24.43 -30.85
CA ALA A 194 29.26 24.67 -31.59
C ALA A 194 29.27 24.01 -32.98
N ALA A 195 28.55 22.90 -33.16
CA ALA A 195 28.40 22.22 -34.44
C ALA A 195 27.40 22.90 -35.39
N MET A 196 26.64 23.90 -34.93
CA MET A 196 25.64 24.59 -35.73
C MET A 196 26.22 25.77 -36.50
N THR A 197 25.72 25.96 -37.71
CA THR A 197 25.91 27.17 -38.50
C THR A 197 25.14 28.35 -37.89
N PRO A 198 25.55 29.61 -38.18
CA PRO A 198 24.80 30.79 -37.77
C PRO A 198 23.32 30.75 -38.20
N GLU A 199 23.04 30.20 -39.38
CA GLU A 199 21.69 30.05 -39.93
C GLU A 199 20.85 29.08 -39.09
N GLU A 200 21.42 27.95 -38.66
CA GLU A 200 20.75 26.96 -37.80
C GLU A 200 20.47 27.53 -36.40
N ILE A 201 21.43 28.26 -35.82
CA ILE A 201 21.22 28.95 -34.53
C ILE A 201 20.06 29.92 -34.64
N GLN A 202 20.00 30.71 -35.73
CA GLN A 202 18.93 31.67 -35.90
C GLN A 202 17.58 31.00 -36.18
N ALA A 203 17.56 29.87 -36.88
CA ALA A 203 16.37 29.05 -37.05
C ALA A 203 15.84 28.53 -35.69
N ILE A 204 16.71 28.10 -34.78
CA ILE A 204 16.31 27.65 -33.43
C ILE A 204 15.74 28.80 -32.61
N ILE A 205 16.36 29.99 -32.66
CA ILE A 205 15.86 31.19 -31.97
C ILE A 205 14.47 31.55 -32.49
N ALA A 206 14.28 31.58 -33.82
CA ALA A 206 13.00 31.87 -34.44
C ALA A 206 11.93 30.82 -34.07
N ASN A 207 12.29 29.52 -34.13
CA ASN A 207 11.39 28.44 -33.74
C ASN A 207 11.02 28.50 -32.24
N THR A 208 11.96 28.84 -31.37
CA THR A 208 11.72 29.03 -29.94
C THR A 208 10.76 30.19 -29.69
N ALA A 209 10.95 31.32 -30.38
CA ALA A 209 10.04 32.47 -30.29
C ALA A 209 8.63 32.12 -30.82
N ALA A 210 8.55 31.43 -31.95
CA ALA A 210 7.29 30.97 -32.52
C ALA A 210 6.55 29.98 -31.61
N LEU A 211 7.27 29.03 -30.99
CA LEU A 211 6.72 28.10 -30.01
C LEU A 211 6.17 28.83 -28.79
N LYS A 212 6.93 29.79 -28.23
CA LYS A 212 6.47 30.61 -27.10
C LYS A 212 5.22 31.41 -27.46
N ALA A 213 5.21 32.07 -28.62
CA ALA A 213 4.04 32.80 -29.10
C ALA A 213 2.81 31.87 -29.28
N ARG A 214 3.01 30.64 -29.77
CA ARG A 214 1.94 29.65 -29.90
C ARG A 214 1.39 29.19 -28.54
N GLN A 215 2.25 28.96 -27.55
CA GLN A 215 1.83 28.56 -26.18
C GLN A 215 1.11 29.69 -25.43
N GLN A 216 1.45 30.94 -25.73
CA GLN A 216 0.84 32.13 -25.10
C GLN A 216 -0.42 32.62 -25.83
N ARG A 217 -0.68 32.16 -27.05
CA ARG A 217 -1.86 32.51 -27.81
C ARG A 217 -3.08 31.86 -27.17
N ALA A 218 -4.04 32.68 -26.74
CA ALA A 218 -5.34 32.19 -26.33
C ALA A 218 -6.09 31.57 -27.52
N ASP A 219 -6.78 30.46 -27.28
CA ASP A 219 -7.66 29.84 -28.26
C ASP A 219 -8.85 30.77 -28.59
N THR A 220 -9.30 30.73 -29.83
CA THR A 220 -10.43 31.57 -30.26
C THR A 220 -11.75 30.98 -29.74
N ALA A 221 -12.78 31.81 -29.61
CA ALA A 221 -14.11 31.34 -29.23
C ALA A 221 -14.68 30.30 -30.23
N GLU A 222 -14.35 30.44 -31.52
CA GLU A 222 -14.76 29.48 -32.55
C GLU A 222 -14.08 28.12 -32.35
N ASP A 223 -12.77 28.10 -32.05
CA ASP A 223 -12.04 26.86 -31.79
C ASP A 223 -12.52 26.17 -30.51
N LEU A 224 -12.77 26.94 -29.44
CA LEU A 224 -13.33 26.42 -28.19
C LEU A 224 -14.75 25.86 -28.39
N ALA A 225 -15.57 26.48 -29.24
CA ALA A 225 -16.92 26.01 -29.55
C ALA A 225 -16.95 24.67 -30.32
N ARG A 226 -15.84 24.24 -30.92
CA ARG A 226 -15.71 22.92 -31.56
C ARG A 226 -15.53 21.78 -30.55
N LEU A 227 -15.17 22.09 -29.30
CA LEU A 227 -15.04 21.09 -28.24
C LEU A 227 -16.43 20.73 -27.70
N PRO A 228 -16.83 19.44 -27.71
CA PRO A 228 -18.11 19.04 -27.14
C PRO A 228 -18.13 19.31 -25.63
N SER A 229 -19.25 19.83 -25.13
CA SER A 229 -19.46 20.10 -23.71
C SER A 229 -20.84 19.62 -23.27
N LEU A 230 -20.94 19.24 -21.99
CA LEU A 230 -22.23 19.00 -21.35
C LEU A 230 -22.95 20.33 -21.18
N LYS A 231 -24.28 20.30 -21.29
CA LYS A 231 -25.15 21.43 -21.00
C LYS A 231 -25.50 21.44 -19.52
N LEU A 232 -25.89 22.60 -19.00
CA LEU A 232 -26.44 22.71 -17.65
C LEU A 232 -27.66 21.79 -17.43
N ALA A 233 -28.42 21.51 -18.49
CA ALA A 233 -29.55 20.60 -18.46
C ALA A 233 -29.16 19.12 -18.29
N ASP A 234 -27.89 18.76 -18.53
CA ASP A 234 -27.38 17.40 -18.35
C ASP A 234 -26.94 17.14 -16.89
N LEU A 235 -26.97 18.16 -16.02
CA LEU A 235 -26.58 18.07 -14.62
C LEU A 235 -27.79 17.84 -13.72
N ASP A 236 -27.67 16.88 -12.79
CA ASP A 236 -28.64 16.70 -11.72
C ASP A 236 -28.69 17.96 -10.85
N ARG A 237 -29.89 18.52 -10.68
CA ARG A 237 -30.10 19.75 -9.89
C ARG A 237 -30.11 19.51 -8.39
N THR A 238 -30.10 18.24 -7.98
CA THR A 238 -30.18 17.82 -6.59
C THR A 238 -28.99 16.94 -6.25
N ASN A 239 -28.34 17.24 -5.13
CA ASN A 239 -27.25 16.42 -4.62
C ASN A 239 -27.75 15.01 -4.29
N LYS A 240 -26.88 14.02 -4.50
CA LYS A 240 -27.12 12.66 -4.07
C LYS A 240 -27.27 12.60 -2.56
N THR A 241 -28.43 12.15 -2.08
CA THR A 241 -28.65 11.87 -0.65
C THR A 241 -28.02 10.54 -0.28
N ILE A 242 -27.27 10.52 0.82
CA ILE A 242 -26.75 9.30 1.42
C ILE A 242 -27.66 8.95 2.60
N PRO A 243 -28.30 7.76 2.62
CA PRO A 243 -29.14 7.35 3.75
C PRO A 243 -28.37 7.41 5.06
N ILE A 244 -28.98 8.03 6.08
CA ILE A 244 -28.42 8.11 7.44
C ILE A 244 -29.55 7.97 8.45
N ALA A 245 -29.41 7.02 9.37
CA ALA A 245 -30.23 6.90 10.56
C ALA A 245 -29.38 7.32 11.76
N VAL A 246 -29.89 8.27 12.54
CA VAL A 246 -29.22 8.80 13.73
C VAL A 246 -29.92 8.25 14.96
N SER A 247 -29.16 7.65 15.87
CA SER A 247 -29.68 7.16 17.15
C SER A 247 -28.70 7.41 18.29
N ASP A 248 -29.22 7.47 19.51
CA ASP A 248 -28.38 7.61 20.70
C ASP A 248 -27.81 6.26 21.13
N MET A 249 -26.55 6.28 21.58
CA MET A 249 -25.90 5.21 22.35
C MET A 249 -25.52 5.77 23.73
N ALA A 250 -25.28 4.89 24.71
CA ALA A 250 -25.02 5.28 26.11
C ALA A 250 -24.02 6.45 26.25
N ASP A 251 -22.92 6.43 25.49
CA ASP A 251 -21.85 7.42 25.56
C ASP A 251 -21.59 8.15 24.22
N GLY A 252 -22.58 8.24 23.32
CA GLY A 252 -22.40 8.95 22.06
C GLY A 252 -23.54 8.83 21.05
N THR A 253 -23.27 9.24 19.82
CA THR A 253 -24.24 9.19 18.71
C THR A 253 -23.84 8.11 17.72
N LEU A 254 -24.79 7.23 17.36
CA LEU A 254 -24.64 6.27 16.28
C LEU A 254 -25.17 6.86 14.98
N LEU A 255 -24.31 6.84 13.95
CA LEU A 255 -24.67 7.18 12.57
C LEU A 255 -24.65 5.90 11.73
N TYR A 256 -25.83 5.42 11.34
CA TYR A 256 -25.97 4.20 10.56
C TYR A 256 -26.29 4.53 9.09
N HIS A 257 -25.53 3.91 8.19
CA HIS A 257 -25.68 4.07 6.75
C HIS A 257 -26.05 2.72 6.11
N ASP A 258 -27.33 2.53 5.77
CA ASP A 258 -27.79 1.34 5.06
C ASP A 258 -27.39 1.42 3.59
N LEU A 259 -26.21 0.86 3.28
CA LEU A 259 -25.63 0.84 1.94
C LEU A 259 -25.26 -0.60 1.58
N PHE A 260 -25.42 -0.95 0.30
CA PHE A 260 -24.92 -2.22 -0.21
C PHE A 260 -23.40 -2.25 -0.18
N THR A 261 -22.83 -3.04 0.73
CA THR A 261 -21.38 -3.14 0.98
C THR A 261 -20.79 -4.52 0.66
N ASN A 262 -21.51 -5.37 -0.08
CA ASN A 262 -21.07 -6.72 -0.45
C ASN A 262 -20.74 -7.64 0.77
N GLY A 263 -21.49 -7.47 1.86
CA GLY A 263 -21.31 -8.26 3.09
C GLY A 263 -20.14 -7.82 3.96
N ILE A 264 -19.72 -6.56 3.84
CA ILE A 264 -18.64 -5.94 4.62
C ILE A 264 -19.23 -4.87 5.54
N LEU A 265 -18.90 -4.94 6.82
CA LEU A 265 -19.16 -3.86 7.76
C LEU A 265 -17.99 -2.87 7.72
N TYR A 266 -18.30 -1.57 7.66
CA TYR A 266 -17.35 -0.49 7.89
C TYR A 266 -17.72 0.21 9.18
N MET A 267 -16.78 0.33 10.11
CA MET A 267 -17.02 0.92 11.42
C MET A 267 -15.97 1.98 11.74
N ASN A 268 -16.44 3.14 12.18
CA ASN A 268 -15.60 4.28 12.56
C ASN A 268 -15.95 4.71 13.98
N LEU A 269 -14.99 4.65 14.89
CA LEU A 269 -15.09 5.15 16.25
C LEU A 269 -14.47 6.56 16.29
N GLY A 270 -15.30 7.59 16.48
CA GLY A 270 -14.88 8.99 16.46
C GLY A 270 -14.73 9.59 17.85
N PHE A 271 -13.51 9.91 18.24
CA PHE A 271 -13.17 10.51 19.53
C PHE A 271 -12.94 12.02 19.40
N ASN A 272 -13.39 12.80 20.38
CA ASN A 272 -13.21 14.25 20.39
C ASN A 272 -11.78 14.62 20.79
N LEU A 273 -11.03 15.28 19.91
CA LEU A 273 -9.69 15.77 20.24
C LEU A 273 -9.71 17.09 21.02
N GLY A 274 -10.84 17.79 21.09
CA GLY A 274 -10.96 19.03 21.87
C GLY A 274 -10.76 18.86 23.38
N ALA A 275 -10.83 17.62 23.89
CA ALA A 275 -10.57 17.31 25.29
C ALA A 275 -9.10 16.95 25.58
N VAL A 276 -8.26 16.83 24.55
CA VAL A 276 -6.85 16.46 24.70
C VAL A 276 -6.03 17.72 25.02
N PRO A 277 -5.20 17.71 26.08
CA PRO A 277 -4.29 18.81 26.39
C PRO A 277 -3.40 19.18 25.19
N GLN A 278 -3.15 20.48 25.01
CA GLN A 278 -2.46 21.01 23.82
C GLN A 278 -1.06 20.41 23.63
N GLU A 279 -0.33 20.20 24.73
CA GLU A 279 0.99 19.58 24.77
C GLU A 279 0.99 18.11 24.33
N LEU A 280 -0.15 17.43 24.39
CA LEU A 280 -0.31 16.04 23.98
C LEU A 280 -0.75 15.89 22.52
N LEU A 281 -1.28 16.94 21.88
CA LEU A 281 -1.75 16.88 20.50
C LEU A 281 -0.68 16.42 19.49
N PRO A 282 0.60 16.83 19.59
CA PRO A 282 1.65 16.32 18.70
C PRO A 282 1.89 14.81 18.81
N TYR A 283 1.47 14.19 19.93
CA TYR A 283 1.64 12.76 20.18
C TYR A 283 0.47 11.92 19.68
N VAL A 284 -0.66 12.52 19.30
CA VAL A 284 -1.86 11.80 18.83
C VAL A 284 -1.57 10.86 17.64
N PRO A 285 -0.80 11.26 16.61
CA PRO A 285 -0.45 10.34 15.52
C PRO A 285 0.37 9.13 16.00
N PHE A 286 1.30 9.34 16.92
CA PHE A 286 2.11 8.26 17.48
C PHE A 286 1.29 7.35 18.40
N PHE A 287 0.38 7.91 19.19
CA PHE A 287 -0.58 7.15 19.98
C PHE A 287 -1.43 6.27 19.07
N GLY A 288 -1.99 6.82 17.99
CA GLY A 288 -2.77 6.05 17.03
C GLY A 288 -2.00 4.90 16.39
N ARG A 289 -0.72 5.10 16.04
CA ARG A 289 0.15 4.00 15.58
C ARG A 289 0.45 2.99 16.69
N ALA A 290 0.74 3.46 17.90
CA ALA A 290 1.01 2.60 19.05
C ALA A 290 -0.16 1.65 19.35
N LEU A 291 -1.41 2.14 19.25
CA LEU A 291 -2.61 1.29 19.37
C LEU A 291 -2.58 0.09 18.43
N GLN A 292 -1.99 0.23 17.24
CA GLN A 292 -2.05 -0.79 16.18
C GLN A 292 -0.79 -1.64 16.08
N GLU A 293 0.36 -1.05 16.42
CA GLU A 293 1.68 -1.64 16.19
C GLU A 293 2.36 -2.14 17.46
N MET A 294 1.72 -2.01 18.63
CA MET A 294 2.17 -2.58 19.90
C MET A 294 1.37 -3.83 20.28
N GLY A 295 1.90 -4.59 21.24
CA GLY A 295 1.20 -5.72 21.83
C GLY A 295 0.10 -5.30 22.80
N THR A 296 -0.77 -6.23 23.13
CA THR A 296 -1.82 -6.10 24.15
C THR A 296 -1.41 -6.80 25.45
N THR A 297 -2.29 -6.83 26.43
CA THR A 297 -2.04 -7.55 27.69
C THR A 297 -1.77 -9.04 27.45
N GLY A 298 -2.51 -9.67 26.52
CA GLY A 298 -2.42 -11.10 26.21
C GLY A 298 -1.55 -11.48 25.01
N GLU A 299 -1.25 -10.54 24.11
CA GLU A 299 -0.56 -10.81 22.84
C GLU A 299 0.63 -9.87 22.64
N ASP A 300 1.72 -10.35 22.04
CA ASP A 300 2.76 -9.46 21.53
C ASP A 300 2.28 -8.75 20.24
N TYR A 301 3.07 -7.80 19.73
CA TYR A 301 2.68 -7.03 18.55
C TYR A 301 2.55 -7.89 17.29
N VAL A 302 3.26 -9.03 17.21
CA VAL A 302 3.20 -9.94 16.07
C VAL A 302 1.88 -10.69 16.08
N LYS A 303 1.51 -11.30 17.22
CA LYS A 303 0.25 -12.02 17.39
C LYS A 303 -0.95 -11.10 17.26
N PHE A 304 -0.88 -9.90 17.83
CA PHE A 304 -1.95 -8.92 17.68
C PHE A 304 -2.14 -8.48 16.22
N SER A 305 -1.05 -8.17 15.50
CA SER A 305 -1.10 -7.84 14.07
C SER A 305 -1.63 -9.01 13.22
N GLN A 306 -1.20 -10.25 13.50
CA GLN A 306 -1.72 -11.45 12.83
C GLN A 306 -3.22 -11.62 13.07
N ARG A 307 -3.69 -11.43 14.30
CA ARG A 307 -5.11 -11.53 14.65
C ARG A 307 -5.95 -10.49 13.89
N ILE A 308 -5.49 -9.24 13.79
CA ILE A 308 -6.13 -8.20 12.96
C ILE A 308 -6.25 -8.69 11.50
N ASP A 309 -5.16 -9.15 10.91
CA ASP A 309 -5.12 -9.56 9.50
C ASP A 309 -5.88 -10.86 9.21
N ARG A 310 -6.03 -11.76 10.20
CA ARG A 310 -6.80 -13.00 10.07
C ARG A 310 -8.30 -12.79 10.14
N LYS A 311 -8.72 -11.84 10.99
CA LYS A 311 -10.13 -11.69 11.37
C LYS A 311 -10.80 -10.47 10.75
N THR A 312 -10.05 -9.56 10.14
CA THR A 312 -10.59 -8.30 9.64
C THR A 312 -10.04 -7.99 8.25
N GLY A 313 -10.58 -6.96 7.60
CA GLY A 313 -9.97 -6.35 6.42
C GLY A 313 -8.99 -5.23 6.74
N GLY A 314 -8.65 -5.05 8.02
CA GLY A 314 -7.74 -4.04 8.53
C GLY A 314 -8.39 -3.05 9.48
N VAL A 315 -7.55 -2.47 10.32
CA VAL A 315 -7.86 -1.39 11.26
C VAL A 315 -6.84 -0.28 11.02
N TRP A 316 -7.29 0.97 10.88
CA TRP A 316 -6.43 2.14 10.67
C TRP A 316 -6.91 3.30 11.53
N ASN A 317 -5.99 4.20 11.87
CA ASN A 317 -6.31 5.42 12.58
C ASN A 317 -6.18 6.64 11.66
N SER A 318 -6.93 7.70 11.95
CA SER A 318 -6.80 8.97 11.25
C SER A 318 -7.21 10.13 12.14
N THR A 319 -6.66 11.31 11.85
CA THR A 319 -7.09 12.56 12.47
C THR A 319 -7.89 13.35 11.45
N TYR A 320 -9.04 13.87 11.87
CA TYR A 320 -9.86 14.78 11.10
C TYR A 320 -9.81 16.16 11.75
N LEU A 321 -9.46 17.17 10.96
CA LEU A 321 -9.47 18.57 11.37
C LEU A 321 -10.16 19.38 10.28
N SER A 322 -11.20 20.12 10.65
CA SER A 322 -11.90 21.01 9.72
C SER A 322 -12.50 22.20 10.46
N GLU A 323 -12.60 23.33 9.77
CA GLU A 323 -13.38 24.47 10.24
C GLU A 323 -14.87 24.13 10.17
N VAL A 324 -15.63 24.55 11.18
CA VAL A 324 -17.08 24.39 11.18
C VAL A 324 -17.70 25.74 10.83
N ARG A 325 -18.39 25.80 9.70
CA ARG A 325 -19.05 27.02 9.23
C ARG A 325 -19.99 27.56 10.32
N GLY A 326 -19.71 28.78 10.78
CA GLY A 326 -20.51 29.45 11.80
C GLY A 326 -20.16 29.11 13.25
N GLN A 327 -19.03 28.44 13.50
CA GLN A 327 -18.48 28.21 14.84
C GLN A 327 -17.04 28.75 14.92
N GLU A 328 -16.63 29.22 16.11
CA GLU A 328 -15.25 29.69 16.35
C GLU A 328 -14.24 28.54 16.49
N GLY A 329 -14.69 27.36 16.92
CA GLY A 329 -13.85 26.19 17.14
C GLY A 329 -13.82 25.21 15.94
N PRO A 330 -12.73 24.47 15.74
CA PRO A 330 -12.66 23.45 14.71
C PRO A 330 -13.37 22.16 15.13
N ALA A 331 -13.81 21.38 14.15
CA ALA A 331 -14.10 19.96 14.32
C ALA A 331 -12.77 19.19 14.33
N ALA A 332 -12.29 18.83 15.51
CA ALA A 332 -11.10 18.01 15.70
C ALA A 332 -11.49 16.62 16.23
N ARG A 333 -11.26 15.57 15.43
CA ARG A 333 -11.61 14.19 15.78
C ARG A 333 -10.46 13.23 15.52
N PHE A 334 -10.34 12.23 16.37
CA PHE A 334 -9.49 11.07 16.13
C PHE A 334 -10.40 9.88 15.80
N PHE A 335 -10.13 9.21 14.69
CA PHE A 335 -10.92 8.09 14.23
C PHE A 335 -10.11 6.80 14.31
N VAL A 336 -10.70 5.80 14.93
CA VAL A 336 -10.31 4.40 14.76
C VAL A 336 -11.29 3.78 13.78
N SER A 337 -10.79 3.47 12.59
CA SER A 337 -11.58 2.96 11.47
C SER A 337 -11.25 1.49 11.25
N SER A 338 -12.24 0.70 10.90
CA SER A 338 -12.09 -0.73 10.69
C SER A 338 -13.09 -1.26 9.69
N LYS A 339 -12.76 -2.42 9.13
CA LYS A 339 -13.66 -3.16 8.25
C LYS A 339 -13.50 -4.65 8.45
N ALA A 340 -14.60 -5.39 8.35
CA ALA A 340 -14.59 -6.85 8.42
C ALA A 340 -15.78 -7.42 7.64
N THR A 341 -15.71 -8.70 7.29
CA THR A 341 -16.90 -9.40 6.78
C THR A 341 -17.94 -9.50 7.89
N VAL A 342 -19.23 -9.51 7.55
CA VAL A 342 -20.31 -9.56 8.57
C VAL A 342 -20.14 -10.75 9.53
N ALA A 343 -19.63 -11.89 9.05
CA ALA A 343 -19.38 -13.07 9.86
C ALA A 343 -18.29 -12.88 10.93
N GLN A 344 -17.36 -11.94 10.72
CA GLN A 344 -16.22 -11.66 11.61
C GLN A 344 -16.43 -10.43 12.51
N VAL A 345 -17.63 -9.86 12.54
CA VAL A 345 -17.92 -8.68 13.38
C VAL A 345 -17.64 -8.92 14.87
N PRO A 346 -17.96 -10.09 15.47
CA PRO A 346 -17.59 -10.35 16.86
C PRO A 346 -16.07 -10.26 17.10
N ASP A 347 -15.26 -10.93 16.25
CA ASP A 347 -13.79 -10.86 16.34
C ASP A 347 -13.27 -9.42 16.19
N LEU A 348 -13.87 -8.64 15.27
CA LEU A 348 -13.51 -7.23 15.08
C LEU A 348 -13.77 -6.41 16.35
N LEU A 349 -14.91 -6.61 17.01
CA LEU A 349 -15.24 -5.89 18.25
C LEU A 349 -14.29 -6.26 19.38
N ASP A 350 -13.94 -7.55 19.52
CA ASP A 350 -12.97 -8.02 20.51
C ASP A 350 -11.58 -7.42 20.26
N ILE A 351 -11.15 -7.34 18.98
CA ILE A 351 -9.89 -6.70 18.59
C ILE A 351 -9.88 -5.22 19.00
N LEU A 352 -10.94 -4.48 18.69
CA LEU A 352 -11.01 -3.05 19.01
C LEU A 352 -11.08 -2.81 20.52
N HIS A 353 -11.75 -3.68 21.27
CA HIS A 353 -11.74 -3.65 22.72
C HIS A 353 -10.32 -3.79 23.26
N ASP A 354 -9.59 -4.83 22.85
CA ASP A 354 -8.23 -5.07 23.32
C ASP A 354 -7.27 -3.95 22.90
N MET A 355 -7.42 -3.46 21.67
CA MET A 355 -6.65 -2.34 21.12
C MET A 355 -6.78 -1.08 21.96
N LEU A 356 -8.02 -0.74 22.35
CA LEU A 356 -8.32 0.52 23.03
C LEU A 356 -8.06 0.45 24.54
N LEU A 357 -8.18 -0.73 25.15
CA LEU A 357 -8.22 -0.86 26.61
C LEU A 357 -7.03 -1.64 27.21
N THR A 358 -6.28 -2.39 26.41
CA THR A 358 -5.29 -3.35 26.94
C THR A 358 -3.91 -3.25 26.30
N VAL A 359 -3.70 -2.29 25.39
CA VAL A 359 -2.42 -2.09 24.70
C VAL A 359 -1.29 -1.75 25.67
N LYS A 360 -0.11 -2.35 25.46
CA LYS A 360 1.09 -2.13 26.28
C LYS A 360 1.91 -0.98 25.74
N LEU A 361 1.73 0.21 26.33
CA LEU A 361 2.44 1.45 25.95
C LEU A 361 3.82 1.60 26.59
N ASP A 362 4.31 0.59 27.32
CA ASP A 362 5.58 0.60 28.04
C ASP A 362 6.72 -0.10 27.29
N ASP A 363 6.46 -0.70 26.13
CA ASP A 363 7.49 -1.26 25.24
C ASP A 363 8.27 -0.15 24.51
N ARG A 364 9.36 0.29 25.15
CA ARG A 364 10.21 1.39 24.66
C ARG A 364 10.90 1.06 23.35
N ASP A 365 11.38 -0.17 23.18
CA ASP A 365 12.12 -0.58 22.00
C ASP A 365 11.18 -0.59 20.80
N ARG A 366 9.96 -1.13 20.96
CA ARG A 366 8.95 -1.09 19.91
C ARG A 366 8.48 0.33 19.61
N PHE A 367 8.24 1.16 20.63
CA PHE A 367 7.86 2.56 20.39
C PHE A 367 8.94 3.31 19.61
N ARG A 368 10.21 3.10 19.94
CA ARG A 368 11.33 3.69 19.21
C ARG A 368 11.32 3.28 17.73
N GLN A 369 11.06 2.00 17.43
CA GLN A 369 10.90 1.54 16.04
C GLN A 369 9.73 2.24 15.34
N ILE A 370 8.59 2.44 16.01
CA ILE A 370 7.41 3.14 15.44
C ILE A 370 7.75 4.61 15.11
N VAL A 371 8.52 5.28 15.97
CA VAL A 371 8.95 6.67 15.75
C VAL A 371 9.93 6.77 14.59
N LEU A 372 10.94 5.90 14.52
CA LEU A 372 11.98 5.93 13.48
C LEU A 372 11.46 5.63 12.06
N LYS A 373 10.30 4.99 11.93
CA LYS A 373 9.64 4.74 10.63
C LYS A 373 8.93 5.96 10.03
N SER A 374 8.89 7.09 10.76
CA SER A 374 8.01 8.25 10.44
C SER A 374 8.56 9.20 9.40
#